data_AF-A0A919RPB8-F1
#
_entry.id   AF-A0A919RPB8-F1
#
_cell.length_a   1.000
_cell.length_b   1.000
_cell.length_c   1.000
_cell.angle_alpha   90.00
_cell.angle_beta   90.00
_cell.angle_gamma   90.00
#
_symmetry.space_group_name_H-M   'P 1'
#
loop_
_entity.id
_entity.type
_entity.pdbx_description
1 polymer ?
#
loop_
_entity_poly.entity_id
_entity_poly.type
_entity_poly.pdbx_seq_one_letter_code
_entity_poly.pdbx_strand_id
1 'polypeptide(L)' 'MGHDELDSRVHDRVALDEIALIAEVLSAVAISERRLTLEELDNALGLRTTARC' A
#
# COMPACT_ATOMS: atom_id res chain seq x y z
N MET A 1 -4.06 13.56 28.91
CA MET A 1 -3.62 12.15 28.85
C MET A 1 -4.53 11.40 27.88
N GLY A 2 -4.43 11.68 26.58
CA GLY A 2 -5.36 11.11 25.58
C GLY A 2 -5.01 11.37 24.12
N HIS A 3 -3.89 12.02 23.84
CA HIS A 3 -3.37 12.19 22.47
C HIS A 3 -2.47 11.01 22.08
N ASP A 4 -1.66 10.48 23.01
CA ASP A 4 -0.69 9.40 22.71
C ASP A 4 -1.36 8.06 22.33
N GLU A 5 -2.51 7.73 22.92
CA GLU A 5 -3.26 6.51 22.58
C GLU A 5 -4.00 6.63 21.24
N LEU A 6 -4.38 7.86 20.85
CA LEU A 6 -4.97 8.11 19.55
C LEU A 6 -3.89 8.06 18.46
N ASP A 7 -2.73 8.65 18.72
CA ASP A 7 -1.57 8.67 17.81
C ASP A 7 -1.04 7.25 17.54
N SER A 8 -0.93 6.42 18.58
CA SER A 8 -0.58 4.99 18.42
C SER A 8 -1.61 4.19 17.63
N ARG A 9 -2.92 4.36 17.88
CA ARG A 9 -3.96 3.67 17.10
C ARG A 9 -4.00 4.10 15.63
N VAL A 10 -3.70 5.37 15.35
CA VAL A 10 -3.53 5.86 13.98
C VAL A 10 -2.30 5.22 13.36
N HIS A 11 -1.18 5.19 14.09
CA HIS A 11 0.05 4.56 13.62
C HIS A 11 -0.12 3.06 13.34
N ASP A 12 -0.83 2.32 14.20
CA ASP A 12 -1.13 0.91 13.98
C ASP A 12 -1.98 0.69 12.73
N ARG A 13 -2.97 1.56 12.48
CA ARG A 13 -3.79 1.50 11.26
C ARG A 13 -2.97 1.80 10.01
N VAL A 14 -2.15 2.85 10.05
CA VAL A 14 -1.25 3.21 8.94
C VAL A 14 -0.26 2.07 8.66
N ALA A 15 0.34 1.48 9.69
CA ALA A 15 1.25 0.36 9.55
C ALA A 15 0.57 -0.87 8.95
N LEU A 16 -0.66 -1.18 9.36
CA LEU A 16 -1.44 -2.28 8.78
C LEU A 16 -1.80 -2.02 7.31
N ASP A 17 -2.19 -0.79 6.97
CA ASP A 17 -2.48 -0.40 5.59
C ASP A 17 -1.20 -0.48 4.72
N GLU A 18 -0.03 -0.09 5.25
CA GLU A 18 1.26 -0.24 4.58
C GLU A 18 1.65 -1.72 4.37
N ILE A 19 1.42 -2.59 5.36
CA ILE A 19 1.66 -4.03 5.24
C ILE A 19 0.77 -4.63 4.14
N ALA A 20 -0.51 -4.26 4.12
CA ALA A 20 -1.44 -4.72 3.09
C ALA A 20 -0.98 -4.27 1.70
N LEU A 21 -0.58 -2.99 1.55
CA LEU A 21 -0.07 -2.46 0.29
C LEU A 21 1.20 -3.18 -0.19
N ILE A 22 2.16 -3.42 0.70
CA ILE A 22 3.39 -4.16 0.36
C ILE A 22 3.06 -5.61 -0.02
N ALA A 23 2.12 -6.26 0.68
CA ALA A 23 1.70 -7.62 0.37
C ALA A 23 1.08 -7.73 -1.04
N GLU A 24 0.30 -6.74 -1.47
CA GLU A 24 -0.24 -6.67 -2.83
C GLU A 24 0.87 -6.54 -3.89
N VAL A 25 1.85 -5.65 -3.66
CA VAL A 25 3.00 -5.50 -4.55
C VAL A 25 3.82 -6.78 -4.66
N LEU A 26 4.09 -7.44 -3.52
CA LEU A 26 4.82 -8.71 -3.50
C LEU A 26 4.04 -9.83 -4.21
N SER A 27 2.72 -9.86 -4.07
CA SER A 27 1.85 -10.80 -4.78
C SER A 27 1.91 -10.58 -6.29
N ALA A 28 1.87 -9.32 -6.75
CA ALA A 28 2.01 -8.99 -8.16
C ALA A 28 3.37 -9.41 -8.74
N VAL A 29 4.46 -9.22 -7.97
CA VAL A 29 5.80 -9.72 -8.35
C VAL A 29 5.81 -11.24 -8.45
N ALA A 30 5.24 -11.95 -7.46
CA ALA A 30 5.19 -13.40 -7.45
C ALA A 30 4.40 -13.97 -8.64
N ILE A 31 3.25 -13.38 -8.96
CA ILE A 31 2.42 -13.76 -10.11
C ILE A 31 3.14 -13.50 -11.44
N SER A 32 3.87 -12.40 -11.54
CA SER A 32 4.57 -12.03 -12.77
C SER A 32 5.81 -12.88 -13.02
N GLU A 33 6.38 -13.52 -11.98
CA GLU A 33 7.65 -14.26 -12.02
C GLU A 33 8.84 -13.42 -12.55
N ARG A 34 8.71 -12.10 -12.55
CA ARG A 34 9.71 -11.13 -13.02
C ARG A 34 9.55 -9.81 -12.26
N ARG A 35 10.48 -8.88 -12.51
CA ARG A 35 10.31 -7.49 -12.08
C ARG A 35 9.07 -6.88 -12.74
N LEU A 36 8.31 -6.11 -11.96
CA LEU A 36 7.19 -5.33 -12.47
C LEU A 36 7.70 -4.16 -13.31
N THR A 37 6.95 -3.83 -14.35
CA THR A 37 7.07 -2.53 -15.03
C THR A 37 6.49 -1.43 -14.13
N LEU A 38 6.81 -0.17 -14.43
CA LEU A 38 6.27 0.97 -13.67
C LEU A 38 4.73 0.99 -13.71
N GLU A 39 4.17 0.68 -14.88
CA GLU A 39 2.72 0.57 -15.09
C GLU A 39 2.09 -0.48 -14.15
N GLU A 40 2.71 -1.66 -14.04
CA GLU A 40 2.21 -2.76 -13.20
C GLU A 40 2.37 -2.46 -11.72
N LEU A 41 3.45 -1.76 -11.35
CA LEU A 41 3.64 -1.25 -10.00
C LEU A 41 2.56 -0.23 -9.64
N ASP A 42 2.27 0.73 -10.53
CA ASP A 42 1.20 1.72 -10.33
C ASP A 42 -0.17 1.06 -10.18
N ASN A 43 -0.41 -0.05 -10.91
CA ASN A 43 -1.62 -0.87 -10.72
C ASN A 43 -1.66 -1.53 -9.35
N ALA A 44 -0.59 -2.20 -8.93
CA ALA A 44 -0.51 -2.88 -7.64
C ALA A 44 -0.63 -1.90 -6.46
N LEU A 45 -0.18 -0.65 -6.64
CA LEU A 45 -0.33 0.44 -5.69
C LEU A 45 -1.70 1.14 -5.77
N GLY A 46 -2.58 0.74 -6.69
CA GLY A 46 -3.91 1.36 -6.88
C GLY A 46 -3.88 2.78 -7.46
N LEU A 47 -2.74 3.23 -8.00
CA LEU A 47 -2.52 4.60 -8.48
C LEU A 47 -3.24 4.90 -9.80
N ARG A 48 -3.76 3.87 -10.48
CA ARG A 48 -4.44 4.02 -11.79
C ARG A 48 -5.87 4.53 -11.73
N THR A 49 -6.39 4.88 -10.56
CA THR A 49 -7.67 5.60 -10.43
C THR A 49 -7.56 6.71 -9.39
N THR A 50 -7.11 7.89 -9.82
CA THR A 50 -7.67 9.21 -9.50
C THR A 50 -6.72 10.29 -10.05
N ALA A 51 -6.63 10.41 -11.37
CA ALA A 51 -6.59 11.76 -11.94
C ALA A 51 -8.03 12.29 -11.88
N ARG A 52 -8.49 12.67 -10.68
CA ARG A 52 -9.71 13.47 -10.56
C ARG A 52 -9.22 14.92 -10.48
N CYS A 53 -9.44 15.65 -11.57
CA CYS A 53 -9.21 17.09 -11.70
C CYS A 53 -9.84 17.88 -10.54
#